data_AF-A0A7W6GHI8-F1
#
_entry.id   AF-A0A7W6GHI8-F1
#
_cell.length_a   1.000
_cell.length_b   1.000
_cell.length_c   1.000
_cell.angle_alpha   90.00
_cell.angle_beta   90.00
_cell.angle_gamma   90.00
#
_symmetry.space_group_name_H-M   'P 1'
#
loop_
_entity.id
_entity.type
_entity.pdbx_description
1 polymer ?
#
loop_
_entity_poly.entity_id
_entity_poly.type
_entity_poly.pdbx_seq_one_letter_code
_entity_poly.pdbx_strand_id
1 'polypeptide(L)'
;MRKQPYEPPAQSVFGQIVDAFIMLALVLVTLYVPLLLKLAGGGTTTSTFDNPTWETLGQNATMATQWEKLGFDPTSAAAIIGVKFDYAFSWIGFAVTAAVILVYFVGMLRWSDKEYREVIAERFDDDRPSA
;
A
#
# COMPACT_ATOMS: atom_id res chain seq x y z
N MET A 1 -48.98 -12.05 0.75
CA MET A 1 -48.98 -11.31 2.04
C MET A 1 -47.80 -10.33 2.01
N ARG A 2 -47.95 -9.07 2.45
CA ARG A 2 -46.81 -8.11 2.51
C ARG A 2 -45.80 -8.64 3.53
N LYS A 3 -44.57 -8.96 3.10
CA LYS A 3 -43.47 -9.35 4.00
C LYS A 3 -43.25 -8.21 4.99
N GLN A 4 -43.24 -8.51 6.30
CA GLN A 4 -43.01 -7.52 7.36
C GLN A 4 -41.67 -6.81 7.10
N PRO A 5 -41.58 -5.47 7.25
CA PRO A 5 -40.32 -4.76 7.12
C PRO A 5 -39.28 -5.32 8.08
N TYR A 6 -38.06 -5.57 7.59
CA TYR A 6 -36.96 -6.03 8.44
C TYR A 6 -36.56 -4.93 9.43
N GLU A 7 -36.59 -5.24 10.72
CA GLU A 7 -36.02 -4.39 11.76
C GLU A 7 -34.62 -4.92 12.13
N PRO A 8 -33.56 -4.12 11.95
CA PRO A 8 -32.21 -4.55 12.27
C PRO A 8 -32.00 -4.69 13.79
N PRO A 9 -31.16 -5.63 14.23
CA PRO A 9 -30.84 -5.79 15.65
C PRO A 9 -30.07 -4.58 16.18
N ALA A 10 -30.44 -4.09 17.36
CA ALA A 10 -29.71 -3.03 18.04
C ALA A 10 -28.35 -3.56 18.54
N GLN A 11 -27.25 -2.99 18.02
CA GLN A 11 -25.90 -3.39 18.40
C GLN A 11 -25.50 -2.81 19.77
N SER A 12 -24.79 -3.60 20.58
CA SER A 12 -24.27 -3.14 21.87
C SER A 12 -23.15 -2.11 21.70
N VAL A 13 -23.23 -1.00 22.45
CA VAL A 13 -22.20 0.06 22.49
C VAL A 13 -20.83 -0.48 22.88
N PHE A 14 -20.77 -1.44 23.81
CA PHE A 14 -19.51 -2.06 24.21
C PHE A 14 -18.84 -2.81 23.06
N GLY A 15 -19.63 -3.57 22.28
CA GLY A 15 -19.11 -4.29 21.11
C GLY A 15 -18.56 -3.35 20.04
N GLN A 16 -19.23 -2.21 19.82
CA GLN A 16 -18.78 -1.19 18.88
C GLN A 16 -17.45 -0.53 19.31
N ILE A 17 -17.26 -0.29 20.62
CA ILE A 17 -16.01 0.27 21.13
C ILE A 17 -14.85 -0.70 20.93
N VAL A 18 -15.04 -1.99 21.24
CA VAL A 18 -14.01 -3.02 21.04
C VAL A 18 -13.63 -3.14 19.56
N ASP A 19 -14.63 -3.18 18.68
CA ASP A 19 -14.41 -3.23 17.22
C ASP A 19 -13.59 -2.03 16.74
N ALA A 20 -13.93 -0.81 17.18
CA ALA A 20 -13.19 0.40 16.84
C ALA A 20 -11.72 0.33 17.31
N PHE A 21 -11.45 -0.19 18.51
CA PHE A 21 -10.07 -0.37 18.99
C PHE A 21 -9.30 -1.43 18.19
N ILE A 22 -9.94 -2.54 17.81
CA ILE A 22 -9.32 -3.57 16.98
C ILE A 22 -8.99 -2.98 15.60
N MET A 23 -9.93 -2.26 14.99
CA MET A 23 -9.71 -1.59 13.71
C MET A 23 -8.56 -0.57 13.80
N LEU A 24 -8.50 0.22 14.87
CA LEU A 24 -7.39 1.14 15.11
C LEU A 24 -6.05 0.38 15.21
N ALA A 25 -6.01 -0.72 15.96
CA ALA A 25 -4.81 -1.54 16.11
C ALA A 25 -4.39 -2.15 14.76
N LEU A 26 -5.33 -2.67 13.97
CA LEU A 26 -5.06 -3.23 12.64
C LEU A 26 -4.50 -2.18 11.68
N VAL A 27 -5.03 -0.95 11.70
CA VAL A 27 -4.50 0.17 10.91
C VAL A 27 -3.07 0.48 11.33
N LEU A 28 -2.80 0.60 12.64
CA LEU A 28 -1.45 0.87 13.14
C LEU A 28 -0.47 -0.25 12.75
N VAL A 29 -0.86 -1.51 12.91
CA VAL A 29 -0.05 -2.66 12.51
C VAL A 29 0.24 -2.63 11.01
N THR A 30 -0.79 -2.40 10.19
CA THR A 30 -0.66 -2.36 8.72
C THR A 30 0.28 -1.26 8.26
N LEU A 31 0.27 -0.10 8.93
CA LEU A 31 1.16 1.02 8.60
C LEU A 31 2.57 0.84 9.17
N TYR A 32 2.71 0.30 10.38
CA TYR A 32 3.98 0.28 11.10
C TYR A 32 4.84 -0.95 10.81
N VAL A 33 4.25 -2.13 10.61
CA VAL A 33 5.01 -3.36 10.34
C VAL A 33 5.89 -3.24 9.08
N PRO A 34 5.41 -2.70 7.95
CA PRO A 34 6.26 -2.49 6.77
C PRO A 34 7.42 -1.54 7.04
N LEU A 35 7.23 -0.52 7.89
CA LEU A 35 8.29 0.41 8.28
C LEU A 35 9.33 -0.28 9.18
N LEU A 36 8.90 -1.02 10.19
CA LEU A 36 9.77 -1.75 11.12
C LEU A 36 10.66 -2.76 10.40
N LEU A 37 10.08 -3.46 9.41
CA LEU A 37 10.81 -4.43 8.61
C LEU A 37 11.61 -3.80 7.46
N LYS A 38 11.55 -2.47 7.28
CA LYS A 38 12.16 -1.74 6.16
C LYS A 38 11.64 -2.19 4.78
N LEU A 39 10.40 -2.67 4.72
CA LEU A 39 9.67 -3.02 3.48
C LEU A 39 8.99 -1.80 2.83
N ALA A 40 8.73 -0.73 3.60
CA ALA A 40 8.21 0.52 3.05
C ALA A 40 9.32 1.26 2.28
N GLY A 41 9.14 1.35 0.96
CA GLY A 41 10.18 1.67 -0.01
C GLY A 41 10.79 3.07 0.07
N GLY A 42 12.01 3.12 -0.49
CA GLY A 42 12.88 4.28 -0.60
C GLY A 42 14.34 3.87 -0.43
N GLY A 43 14.73 2.71 -0.99
CA GLY A 43 16.13 2.29 -0.97
C GLY A 43 16.96 3.39 -1.60
N THR A 44 18.01 3.83 -0.91
CA THR A 44 18.97 4.76 -1.49
C THR A 44 20.20 3.97 -1.92
N THR A 45 20.71 4.28 -3.10
CA THR A 45 22.04 3.85 -3.52
C THR A 45 23.02 4.96 -3.16
N THR A 46 24.06 4.61 -2.41
CA THR A 46 25.14 5.54 -2.06
C THR A 46 26.34 5.26 -2.95
N SER A 47 26.74 6.24 -3.75
CA SER A 47 27.99 6.20 -4.51
C SER A 47 29.09 6.97 -3.75
N THR A 48 30.26 6.36 -3.60
CA THR A 48 31.45 7.03 -3.07
C THR A 48 32.28 7.59 -4.22
N PHE A 49 32.80 8.80 -4.05
CA PHE A 49 33.66 9.46 -5.04
C PHE A 49 35.02 9.73 -4.43
N ASP A 50 36.08 9.13 -4.99
CA ASP A 50 37.46 9.44 -4.62
C ASP A 50 37.88 10.74 -5.33
N ASN A 51 38.34 11.73 -4.56
CA ASN A 51 38.69 13.08 -5.04
C ASN A 51 37.56 13.76 -5.86
N PRO A 52 36.44 14.12 -5.23
CA PRO A 52 35.28 14.68 -5.94
C PRO A 52 35.61 16.02 -6.59
N THR A 53 35.31 16.15 -7.89
CA THR A 53 35.21 17.42 -8.62
C THR A 53 33.76 17.64 -9.07
N TRP A 54 33.41 18.86 -9.48
CA TRP A 54 32.08 19.14 -10.01
C TRP A 54 31.74 18.24 -11.21
N GLU A 55 32.71 17.96 -12.07
CA GLU A 55 32.51 17.07 -13.21
C GLU A 55 32.28 15.61 -12.78
N THR A 56 33.04 15.09 -11.81
CA THR A 56 32.84 13.70 -11.33
C THR A 56 31.50 13.52 -10.62
N LEU A 57 30.96 14.60 -10.06
CA LEU A 57 29.62 14.64 -9.45
C LEU A 57 28.50 14.84 -10.48
N GLY A 58 28.83 14.90 -11.77
CA GLY A 58 27.88 15.13 -12.85
C GLY A 58 27.24 16.52 -12.84
N GLN A 59 27.87 17.50 -12.18
CA GLN A 59 27.41 18.88 -12.14
C GLN A 59 28.04 19.67 -13.28
N ASN A 60 27.23 20.45 -13.99
CA ASN A 60 27.75 21.45 -14.93
C ASN A 60 28.04 22.78 -14.23
N ALA A 61 28.65 23.73 -14.93
CA ALA A 61 29.05 25.02 -14.36
C ALA A 61 27.88 25.77 -13.68
N THR A 62 26.70 25.77 -14.29
CA THR A 62 25.51 26.43 -13.72
C THR A 62 25.05 25.78 -12.43
N MET A 63 25.09 24.44 -12.35
CA MET A 63 24.73 23.67 -11.15
C MET A 63 25.75 23.87 -10.02
N ALA A 64 27.05 23.81 -10.34
CA ALA A 64 28.14 24.07 -9.41
C ALA A 64 28.00 25.45 -8.74
N THR A 65 27.69 26.49 -9.51
CA THR A 65 27.43 27.83 -8.97
C THR A 65 26.30 27.86 -7.94
N GLN A 66 25.26 27.02 -8.07
CA GLN A 66 24.19 26.97 -7.06
C GLN A 66 24.67 26.31 -5.77
N TRP A 67 25.46 25.24 -5.87
CA TRP A 67 26.06 24.60 -4.70
C TRP A 67 27.03 25.54 -3.97
N GLU A 68 27.85 26.27 -4.70
CA GLU A 68 28.79 27.26 -4.15
C GLU A 68 28.05 28.40 -3.43
N LYS A 69 26.91 28.88 -3.98
CA LYS A 69 26.05 29.87 -3.32
C LYS A 69 25.45 29.35 -2.01
N LEU A 70 25.22 28.06 -1.91
CA LEU A 70 24.77 27.39 -0.69
C LEU A 70 25.93 27.10 0.28
N GLY A 71 27.17 27.45 -0.09
CA GLY A 71 28.37 27.27 0.73
C GLY A 71 28.98 25.87 0.64
N PHE A 72 28.64 25.09 -0.39
CA PHE A 72 29.20 23.76 -0.62
C PHE A 72 30.34 23.78 -1.63
N ASP A 73 31.36 22.98 -1.36
CA ASP A 73 32.42 22.59 -2.30
C ASP A 73 32.17 21.17 -2.84
N PRO A 74 32.93 20.67 -3.84
CA PRO A 74 32.73 19.32 -4.36
C PRO A 74 32.79 18.23 -3.28
N THR A 75 33.64 18.38 -2.27
CA THR A 75 33.82 17.36 -1.22
C THR A 75 32.61 17.25 -0.31
N SER A 76 32.11 18.40 0.15
CA SER A 76 30.92 18.49 1.00
C SER A 76 29.63 18.19 0.24
N ALA A 77 29.55 18.57 -1.04
CA ALA A 77 28.42 18.24 -1.91
C ALA A 77 28.37 16.75 -2.30
N ALA A 78 29.52 16.07 -2.39
CA ALA A 78 29.61 14.66 -2.80
C ALA A 78 28.77 13.74 -1.91
N ALA A 79 28.75 13.99 -0.59
CA ALA A 79 27.96 13.21 0.36
C ALA A 79 26.44 13.35 0.13
N ILE A 80 26.01 14.50 -0.40
CA ILE A 80 24.59 14.78 -0.68
C ILE A 80 24.21 14.24 -2.05
N ILE A 81 25.02 14.53 -3.07
CA ILE A 81 24.78 14.12 -4.47
C ILE A 81 24.93 12.60 -4.63
N GLY A 82 25.80 11.97 -3.83
CA GLY A 82 26.08 10.54 -3.88
C GLY A 82 24.95 9.65 -3.34
N VAL A 83 24.04 10.21 -2.53
CA VAL A 83 22.87 9.47 -2.02
C VAL A 83 21.69 9.73 -2.95
N LYS A 84 21.32 8.72 -3.74
CA LYS A 84 20.24 8.81 -4.74
C LYS A 84 19.16 7.78 -4.44
N PHE A 85 17.92 8.08 -4.83
CA PHE A 85 16.86 7.09 -4.82
C PHE A 85 17.17 5.97 -5.81
N ASP A 86 16.94 4.73 -5.37
CA ASP A 86 17.01 3.56 -6.24
C ASP A 86 15.73 3.48 -7.08
N TYR A 87 15.86 3.72 -8.38
CA TYR A 87 14.78 3.60 -9.36
C TYR A 87 14.74 2.24 -10.06
N ALA A 88 15.51 1.24 -9.58
CA ALA A 88 15.48 -0.09 -10.13
C ALA A 88 14.08 -0.71 -9.99
N PHE A 89 13.53 -1.18 -11.11
CA PHE A 89 12.22 -1.81 -11.11
C PHE A 89 12.32 -3.25 -10.62
N SER A 90 11.66 -3.56 -9.50
CA SER A 90 11.59 -4.91 -8.96
C SER A 90 10.52 -5.74 -9.67
N TRP A 91 10.92 -6.51 -10.68
CA TRP A 91 10.03 -7.43 -11.39
C TRP A 91 9.41 -8.50 -10.48
N ILE A 92 10.17 -8.97 -9.48
CA ILE A 92 9.67 -9.95 -8.50
C ILE A 92 8.62 -9.30 -7.61
N GLY A 93 8.89 -8.09 -7.09
CA GLY A 93 7.92 -7.34 -6.29
C GLY A 93 6.63 -7.11 -7.06
N PHE A 94 6.75 -6.66 -8.31
CA PHE A 94 5.62 -6.49 -9.22
C PHE A 94 4.81 -7.79 -9.40
N ALA A 95 5.48 -8.90 -9.72
CA ALA A 95 4.82 -10.19 -9.94
C ALA A 95 4.10 -10.70 -8.68
N VAL A 96 4.71 -10.55 -7.50
CA VAL A 96 4.09 -10.91 -6.21
C VAL A 96 2.86 -10.06 -5.95
N THR A 97 2.94 -8.73 -6.11
CA THR A 97 1.79 -7.84 -5.94
C THR A 97 0.66 -8.20 -6.90
N ALA A 98 0.97 -8.43 -8.17
CA ALA A 98 -0.02 -8.87 -9.16
C ALA A 98 -0.67 -10.19 -8.77
N ALA A 99 0.11 -11.18 -8.33
CA ALA A 99 -0.39 -12.48 -7.88
C ALA A 99 -1.33 -12.35 -6.68
N VAL A 100 -0.97 -11.55 -5.67
CA VAL A 100 -1.80 -11.30 -4.49
C VAL A 100 -3.15 -10.69 -4.87
N ILE A 101 -3.13 -9.68 -5.76
CA ILE A 101 -4.35 -9.04 -6.27
C ILE A 101 -5.23 -10.07 -7.00
N LEU A 102 -4.65 -10.85 -7.91
CA LEU A 102 -5.39 -11.87 -8.66
C LEU A 102 -6.01 -12.94 -7.75
N VAL A 103 -5.24 -13.46 -6.79
CA VAL A 103 -5.74 -14.43 -5.80
C VAL A 103 -6.90 -13.86 -5.01
N TYR A 104 -6.78 -12.62 -4.54
CA TYR A 104 -7.87 -11.94 -3.83
C TYR A 104 -9.14 -11.86 -4.68
N PHE A 105 -9.05 -11.36 -5.91
CA PHE A 105 -10.22 -11.22 -6.78
C PHE A 105 -10.83 -12.58 -7.16
N VAL A 106 -10.02 -13.59 -7.48
CA VAL A 106 -10.52 -14.93 -7.80
C VAL A 106 -11.24 -15.55 -6.61
N GLY A 107 -10.68 -15.41 -5.40
CA GLY A 107 -11.32 -15.86 -4.17
C GLY A 107 -12.64 -15.12 -3.93
N MET A 108 -12.60 -13.79 -3.96
CA MET A 108 -13.78 -12.93 -3.76
C MET A 108 -14.92 -13.30 -4.72
N LEU A 109 -14.64 -13.44 -6.02
CA LEU A 109 -15.66 -13.81 -7.01
C LEU A 109 -16.25 -15.20 -6.75
N ARG A 110 -15.41 -16.18 -6.35
CA ARG A 110 -15.88 -17.55 -6.06
C ARG A 110 -16.79 -17.61 -4.84
N TRP A 111 -16.41 -16.96 -3.74
CA TRP A 111 -17.25 -16.96 -2.53
C TRP A 111 -18.51 -16.11 -2.72
N SER A 112 -18.38 -15.00 -3.44
CA SER A 112 -19.50 -14.11 -3.72
C SER A 112 -20.60 -14.78 -4.55
N ASP A 113 -20.26 -15.61 -5.55
CA ASP A 113 -21.27 -16.34 -6.35
C ASP A 113 -22.15 -17.25 -5.47
N LYS A 114 -21.56 -17.89 -4.45
CA LYS A 114 -22.29 -18.73 -3.51
C LYS A 114 -23.31 -17.91 -2.70
N GLU A 115 -22.86 -16.82 -2.07
CA GLU A 115 -23.72 -15.95 -1.26
C GLU A 115 -24.83 -15.30 -2.10
N TYR A 116 -24.52 -14.86 -3.33
CA TYR A 116 -25.54 -14.32 -4.23
C TYR A 116 -26.61 -15.36 -4.59
N ARG A 117 -26.22 -16.62 -4.84
CA ARG A 117 -27.18 -17.69 -5.11
C ARG A 117 -28.04 -18.01 -3.90
N GLU A 118 -27.48 -18.03 -2.71
CA GLU A 118 -28.21 -18.26 -1.46
C GLU A 118 -29.23 -17.14 -1.19
N VAL A 119 -28.84 -15.89 -1.37
CA VAL A 119 -29.76 -14.74 -1.25
C VAL A 119 -30.87 -14.80 -2.32
N ILE A 120 -30.54 -15.18 -3.55
CA ILE A 120 -31.54 -15.34 -4.61
C ILE A 120 -32.53 -16.47 -4.25
N ALA A 121 -32.04 -17.60 -3.76
CA ALA A 121 -32.89 -18.71 -3.33
C ALA A 121 -33.81 -18.29 -2.16
N GLU A 122 -33.28 -17.62 -1.14
CA GLU A 122 -34.07 -17.15 0.00
C GLU A 122 -35.13 -16.11 -0.39
N ARG A 123 -34.79 -15.20 -1.32
CA ARG A 123 -35.69 -14.10 -1.70
C ARG A 123 -36.70 -14.47 -2.78
N PHE A 124 -36.40 -15.44 -3.65
CA PHE A 124 -37.17 -15.71 -4.87
C PHE A 124 -37.61 -17.18 -5.09
N ASP A 125 -37.06 -18.18 -4.38
CA ASP A 125 -37.46 -19.59 -4.62
C ASP A 125 -38.73 -20.02 -3.88
N ASP A 126 -39.14 -19.27 -2.85
CA ASP A 126 -40.41 -19.47 -2.12
C ASP A 126 -41.66 -19.06 -2.94
N ASP A 127 -41.49 -18.45 -4.12
CA ASP A 127 -42.57 -18.03 -5.03
C ASP A 127 -42.84 -19.03 -6.18
N ARG A 128 -42.18 -20.21 -6.19
CA ARG A 128 -42.52 -21.26 -7.16
C ARG A 128 -43.75 -22.02 -6.68
N PRO A 129 -44.88 -22.03 -7.41
CA PRO A 129 -46.00 -22.89 -7.04
C PRO A 129 -45.54 -24.35 -7.16
N SER A 130 -45.68 -25.10 -6.07
CA SER A 130 -45.53 -26.56 -6.08
C SER A 130 -46.55 -27.11 -7.08
N ALA A 131 -46.05 -27.64 -8.21
CA ALA A 131 -46.85 -28.41 -9.15
C ALA A 131 -47.27 -29.76 -8.55
#